data_AF-A0A177HHB2-F1
#
_entry.id   AF-A0A177HHB2-F1
#
_cell.length_a   1.000
_cell.length_b   1.000
_cell.length_c   1.000
_cell.angle_alpha   90.00
_cell.angle_beta   90.00
_cell.angle_gamma   90.00
#
_symmetry.space_group_name_H-M   'P 1'
#
loop_
_entity.id
_entity.type
_entity.pdbx_description
1 polymer ?
#
loop_
_entity_poly.entity_id
_entity_poly.type
_entity_poly.pdbx_seq_one_letter_code
_entity_poly.pdbx_strand_id
1 'polypeptide(L)'
;MKKITRRFAWSVGSACAAVLTLTAAAMPHSGAAGAGGAAGVAGAAGVARGGGVAGPVMQQTISVGNPVDGNNGFGVITEGDLVLGSTETEGTVAVGGNLSFGANYNVALITPGEYTAPGDDRPTALLIGGRIDFANTHPSGVLRVLNNGYVKIGDLTGSDVLTQDSNGASVNTRVVVASTAYDSAPRIELTTRQSAASVGAASGLLDFTSVFARYRERSTALARCNNTVELLDAGGEPLADQSTVPPGSNITISLATDRTNVLRLTGAMLNNISTLTFRNRPTASGPLVIAVDTTADGGSFNWNTPTLAGVSGSEAPYILWNYADATSITIATGDTIEGTVFAPRAGLLDVVPSNIEGDVIARSFTAGPPVGGNAGEIHEFPFAADLQCTAGTVEPTPEPSPTCPAPTATGTVQSTTTPGAPGATTPGAPGTSQPGTTPGATPPGGTPTGTSPPGEPTTPHPTKSKPCPPQLARTGSGSAPVYLAAAAALLATTVGGTLALLVRRQRRLRD
;
A
#
# COMPACT_ATOMS: atom_id res chain seq x y z
N MET A 1 7.00 -55.83 -38.79
CA MET A 1 6.90 -57.15 -38.11
C MET A 1 7.52 -56.96 -36.73
N LYS A 2 6.92 -57.14 -35.55
CA LYS A 2 5.71 -57.82 -35.04
C LYS A 2 4.87 -56.83 -34.23
N LYS A 3 3.54 -56.92 -34.40
CA LYS A 3 2.52 -56.26 -33.57
C LYS A 3 2.27 -57.12 -32.32
N ILE A 4 2.10 -56.50 -31.17
CA ILE A 4 1.35 -57.09 -30.05
C ILE A 4 0.18 -56.16 -29.73
N THR A 5 -1.00 -56.70 -29.96
CA THR A 5 -2.32 -56.11 -29.74
C THR A 5 -2.85 -56.65 -28.41
N ARG A 6 -3.35 -55.80 -27.51
CA ARG A 6 -4.35 -56.20 -26.53
C ARG A 6 -5.42 -55.12 -26.42
N ARG A 7 -6.62 -55.50 -26.84
CA ARG A 7 -7.90 -54.83 -26.54
C ARG A 7 -8.39 -55.36 -25.19
N PHE A 8 -9.00 -54.51 -24.37
CA PHE A 8 -10.14 -54.89 -23.54
C PHE A 8 -11.05 -53.67 -23.33
N ALA A 9 -12.36 -53.92 -23.37
CA ALA A 9 -13.42 -52.94 -23.45
C ALA A 9 -14.14 -52.76 -22.10
N TRP A 10 -14.64 -51.52 -21.90
CA TRP A 10 -15.90 -51.07 -21.28
C TRP A 10 -16.36 -51.63 -19.92
N SER A 11 -16.56 -50.69 -18.99
CA SER A 11 -17.62 -50.70 -17.99
C SER A 11 -17.96 -49.24 -17.64
N VAL A 12 -19.21 -48.86 -17.89
CA VAL A 12 -19.80 -47.54 -17.58
C VAL A 12 -20.39 -47.61 -16.17
N GLY A 13 -20.05 -46.64 -15.33
CA GLY A 13 -20.62 -46.48 -13.98
C GLY A 13 -20.92 -45.02 -13.71
N SER A 14 -22.21 -44.67 -13.72
CA SER A 14 -22.76 -43.35 -13.38
C SER A 14 -22.56 -43.00 -11.92
N ALA A 15 -22.30 -41.74 -11.61
CA ALA A 15 -22.63 -41.13 -10.33
C ALA A 15 -23.04 -39.66 -10.53
N CYS A 16 -24.12 -39.30 -9.85
CA CYS A 16 -24.99 -38.14 -9.99
C CYS A 16 -24.30 -36.76 -9.99
N ALA A 17 -24.74 -35.91 -10.92
CA ALA A 17 -24.65 -34.45 -10.82
C ALA A 17 -25.86 -33.93 -10.03
N ALA A 18 -25.61 -33.19 -8.94
CA ALA A 18 -26.61 -32.36 -8.29
C ALA A 18 -26.54 -30.95 -8.90
N VAL A 19 -27.49 -30.66 -9.79
CA VAL A 19 -27.75 -29.32 -10.32
C VAL A 19 -28.78 -28.67 -9.40
N LEU A 20 -28.34 -27.69 -8.61
CA LEU A 20 -29.24 -26.85 -7.83
C LEU A 20 -29.74 -25.73 -8.74
N THR A 21 -30.99 -25.86 -9.21
CA THR A 21 -31.72 -24.81 -9.92
C THR A 21 -32.48 -23.97 -8.89
N LEU A 22 -32.09 -22.72 -8.68
CA LEU A 22 -32.90 -21.74 -7.95
C LEU A 22 -33.95 -21.16 -8.92
N THR A 23 -35.21 -21.53 -8.70
CA THR A 23 -36.38 -20.91 -9.33
C THR A 23 -36.62 -19.53 -8.75
N ALA A 24 -36.68 -18.52 -9.63
CA ALA A 24 -37.18 -17.19 -9.32
C ALA A 24 -38.69 -17.23 -9.03
N ALA A 25 -39.10 -16.75 -7.85
CA ALA A 25 -40.50 -16.52 -7.53
C ALA A 25 -40.89 -15.09 -7.89
N ALA A 26 -41.74 -14.96 -8.91
CA ALA A 26 -42.45 -13.72 -9.24
C ALA A 26 -43.59 -13.48 -8.23
N MET A 27 -43.67 -12.28 -7.67
CA MET A 27 -44.84 -11.82 -6.91
C MET A 27 -45.82 -11.10 -7.84
N PRO A 28 -47.14 -11.35 -7.73
CA PRO A 28 -48.13 -10.70 -8.59
C PRO A 28 -48.59 -9.35 -8.04
N HIS A 29 -48.74 -8.40 -8.95
CA HIS A 29 -49.63 -7.25 -8.81
C HIS A 29 -51.10 -7.71 -8.79
N SER A 30 -51.91 -7.15 -7.90
CA SER A 30 -53.36 -7.04 -8.06
C SER A 30 -53.86 -5.87 -7.23
N GLY A 31 -54.27 -4.80 -7.92
CA GLY A 31 -55.14 -3.77 -7.35
C GLY A 31 -56.61 -4.18 -7.44
N ALA A 32 -57.43 -3.70 -6.52
CA ALA A 32 -58.87 -3.55 -6.72
C ALA A 32 -59.41 -2.47 -5.77
N ALA A 33 -60.15 -1.54 -6.37
CA ALA A 33 -60.91 -0.49 -5.72
C ALA A 33 -62.17 -1.03 -5.04
N GLY A 34 -62.65 -0.34 -4.00
CA GLY A 34 -63.96 -0.58 -3.40
C GLY A 34 -64.34 0.55 -2.43
N ALA A 35 -65.39 1.29 -2.78
CA ALA A 35 -65.89 2.46 -2.09
C ALA A 35 -66.90 2.14 -0.98
N GLY A 36 -67.04 3.08 -0.03
CA GLY A 36 -68.32 3.37 0.65
C GLY A 36 -68.38 3.03 2.14
N GLY A 37 -68.66 4.06 2.97
CA GLY A 37 -69.11 3.87 4.35
C GLY A 37 -68.77 5.02 5.29
N ALA A 38 -69.57 6.09 5.26
CA ALA A 38 -69.51 7.17 6.25
C ALA A 38 -70.11 6.72 7.59
N ALA A 39 -69.41 6.98 8.70
CA ALA A 39 -69.99 7.09 10.03
C ALA A 39 -69.18 8.12 10.83
N GLY A 40 -69.83 9.25 11.12
CA GLY A 40 -69.25 10.32 11.92
C GLY A 40 -69.21 9.96 13.41
N VAL A 41 -68.11 10.34 14.07
CA VAL A 41 -68.05 10.49 15.53
C VAL A 41 -67.26 11.77 15.82
N ALA A 42 -67.95 12.74 16.41
CA ALA A 42 -67.34 13.92 17.02
C ALA A 42 -66.64 13.52 18.33
N GLY A 43 -65.43 14.03 18.56
CA GLY A 43 -64.70 13.77 19.82
C GLY A 43 -63.46 14.64 20.00
N ALA A 44 -63.64 15.73 20.75
CA ALA A 44 -62.68 16.49 21.56
C ALA A 44 -61.21 16.64 21.07
N ALA A 45 -60.86 17.86 20.65
CA ALA A 45 -59.48 18.33 20.55
C ALA A 45 -58.86 18.48 21.95
N GLY A 46 -58.11 17.46 22.39
CA GLY A 46 -57.15 17.59 23.49
C GLY A 46 -55.81 18.03 22.95
N VAL A 47 -55.35 19.23 23.33
CA VAL A 47 -53.98 19.68 23.08
C VAL A 47 -53.04 18.86 23.98
N ALA A 48 -52.57 17.72 23.45
CA ALA A 48 -51.48 16.98 24.06
C ALA A 48 -50.16 17.68 23.70
N ARG A 49 -49.54 18.34 24.68
CA ARG A 49 -48.12 18.71 24.60
C ARG A 49 -47.31 17.41 24.55
N GLY A 50 -47.01 16.96 23.34
CA GLY A 50 -46.10 15.85 23.12
C GLY A 50 -44.69 16.26 23.53
N GLY A 51 -44.25 15.82 24.71
CA GLY A 51 -42.83 15.68 24.99
C GLY A 51 -42.31 14.61 24.04
N GLY A 52 -41.63 15.03 22.97
CA GLY A 52 -40.95 14.13 22.06
C GLY A 52 -39.90 13.36 22.84
N VAL A 53 -40.22 12.11 23.18
CA VAL A 53 -39.23 11.17 23.68
C VAL A 53 -38.31 10.90 22.48
N ALA A 54 -37.08 11.40 22.54
CA ALA A 54 -36.08 11.09 21.53
C ALA A 54 -36.01 9.57 21.40
N GLY A 55 -36.34 9.04 20.22
CA GLY A 55 -36.26 7.61 19.94
C GLY A 55 -34.84 7.10 20.16
N PRO A 56 -34.65 5.79 20.43
CA PRO A 56 -33.32 5.23 20.60
C PRO A 56 -32.48 5.51 19.37
N VAL A 57 -31.34 6.16 19.59
CA VAL A 57 -30.31 6.39 18.59
C VAL A 57 -29.72 5.03 18.21
N MET A 58 -30.07 4.51 17.03
CA MET A 58 -29.45 3.30 16.49
C MET A 58 -28.06 3.65 16.00
N GLN A 59 -27.01 3.18 16.68
CA GLN A 59 -25.65 3.24 16.15
C GLN A 59 -25.53 2.31 14.95
N GLN A 60 -25.09 2.86 13.81
CA GLN A 60 -24.84 2.07 12.62
C GLN A 60 -23.55 1.27 12.80
N THR A 61 -23.64 -0.06 12.76
CA THR A 61 -22.45 -0.92 12.63
C THR A 61 -21.91 -0.84 11.21
N ILE A 62 -20.63 -0.54 11.07
CA ILE A 62 -19.87 -0.62 9.83
C ILE A 62 -19.07 -1.92 9.88
N SER A 63 -19.35 -2.84 8.96
CA SER A 63 -18.52 -4.02 8.74
C SER A 63 -17.68 -3.79 7.49
N VAL A 64 -16.36 -3.78 7.65
CA VAL A 64 -15.40 -3.55 6.56
C VAL A 64 -14.83 -4.89 6.06
N GLY A 65 -14.74 -5.89 6.95
CA GLY A 65 -13.96 -7.11 6.70
C GLY A 65 -12.47 -6.78 6.65
N ASN A 66 -11.69 -7.58 5.93
CA ASN A 66 -10.29 -7.27 5.71
C ASN A 66 -10.17 -6.06 4.74
N PRO A 67 -9.58 -4.93 5.17
CA PRO A 67 -9.46 -3.72 4.38
C PRO A 67 -8.69 -3.93 3.07
N VAL A 68 -7.70 -4.84 3.08
CA VAL A 68 -6.80 -5.10 1.95
C VAL A 68 -7.26 -6.25 1.06
N ASP A 69 -8.48 -6.78 1.28
CA ASP A 69 -9.07 -7.79 0.40
C ASP A 69 -9.07 -7.33 -1.06
N GLY A 70 -8.39 -8.09 -1.92
CA GLY A 70 -8.10 -7.69 -3.30
C GLY A 70 -6.60 -7.57 -3.60
N ASN A 71 -5.75 -7.56 -2.57
CA ASN A 71 -4.30 -7.57 -2.73
C ASN A 71 -3.80 -8.85 -3.43
N ASN A 72 -4.56 -9.95 -3.42
CA ASN A 72 -4.12 -11.25 -3.93
C ASN A 72 -2.77 -11.71 -3.35
N GLY A 73 -2.45 -11.29 -2.12
CA GLY A 73 -1.16 -11.60 -1.48
C GLY A 73 0.00 -10.70 -1.93
N PHE A 74 -0.25 -9.63 -2.68
CA PHE A 74 0.75 -8.58 -2.93
C PHE A 74 0.91 -7.67 -1.70
N GLY A 75 2.13 -7.56 -1.18
CA GLY A 75 2.45 -6.73 -0.02
C GLY A 75 2.57 -5.24 -0.36
N VAL A 76 3.03 -4.92 -1.57
CA VAL A 76 2.97 -3.56 -2.12
C VAL A 76 2.05 -3.53 -3.32
N ILE A 77 1.03 -2.68 -3.30
CA ILE A 77 0.10 -2.50 -4.41
C ILE A 77 -0.16 -1.02 -4.70
N THR A 78 -0.07 -0.65 -5.98
CA THR A 78 -0.36 0.71 -6.46
C THR A 78 -1.36 0.73 -7.61
N GLU A 79 -2.21 1.76 -7.68
CA GLU A 79 -3.15 1.93 -8.80
C GLU A 79 -2.45 2.47 -10.04
N GLY A 80 -1.55 3.43 -9.84
CA GLY A 80 -0.74 4.09 -10.84
C GLY A 80 0.71 3.65 -10.76
N ASP A 81 1.61 4.62 -10.98
CA ASP A 81 3.04 4.35 -11.11
C ASP A 81 3.71 4.05 -9.76
N LEU A 82 4.79 3.25 -9.81
CA LEU A 82 5.64 2.90 -8.69
C LEU A 82 7.11 3.18 -9.02
N VAL A 83 7.84 3.77 -8.07
CA VAL A 83 9.30 3.91 -8.11
C VAL A 83 9.92 3.10 -6.97
N LEU A 84 10.79 2.15 -7.33
CA LEU A 84 11.54 1.34 -6.37
C LEU A 84 12.99 1.82 -6.30
N GLY A 85 13.27 2.78 -5.42
CA GLY A 85 14.46 3.65 -5.50
C GLY A 85 15.73 3.18 -4.79
N SER A 86 15.67 2.74 -3.54
CA SER A 86 16.89 2.70 -2.69
C SER A 86 17.23 1.40 -1.97
N THR A 87 16.27 0.52 -1.68
CA THR A 87 16.50 -0.64 -0.79
C THR A 87 15.87 -1.92 -1.38
N GLU A 88 14.76 -2.37 -0.82
CA GLU A 88 14.11 -3.64 -1.15
C GLU A 88 12.70 -3.75 -0.58
N THR A 89 11.95 -4.66 -1.17
CA THR A 89 10.69 -5.19 -0.66
C THR A 89 10.88 -6.69 -0.43
N GLU A 90 10.69 -7.13 0.81
CA GLU A 90 10.81 -8.54 1.17
C GLU A 90 9.73 -9.41 0.54
N GLY A 91 8.55 -8.80 0.37
CA GLY A 91 7.37 -9.36 -0.25
C GLY A 91 7.24 -9.13 -1.74
N THR A 92 6.01 -9.29 -2.20
CA THR A 92 5.65 -9.16 -3.62
C THR A 92 5.05 -7.79 -3.95
N VAL A 93 5.19 -7.40 -5.21
CA VAL A 93 4.83 -6.06 -5.68
C VAL A 93 3.87 -6.15 -6.87
N ALA A 94 2.77 -5.38 -6.81
CA ALA A 94 1.84 -5.17 -7.93
C ALA A 94 1.68 -3.68 -8.25
N VAL A 95 1.88 -3.32 -9.52
CA VAL A 95 1.83 -1.94 -10.01
C VAL A 95 0.76 -1.84 -11.07
N GLY A 96 -0.23 -0.96 -10.90
CA GLY A 96 -1.26 -0.76 -11.92
C GLY A 96 -0.76 0.04 -13.12
N GLY A 97 0.14 0.99 -12.87
CA GLY A 97 0.80 1.81 -13.88
C GLY A 97 2.19 1.30 -14.29
N ASN A 98 3.09 2.24 -14.55
CA ASN A 98 4.47 1.97 -14.96
C ASN A 98 5.38 1.80 -13.75
N LEU A 99 6.46 1.05 -13.95
CA LEU A 99 7.50 0.84 -12.95
C LEU A 99 8.81 1.51 -13.38
N SER A 100 9.43 2.27 -12.49
CA SER A 100 10.85 2.64 -12.58
C SER A 100 11.60 2.23 -11.30
N PHE A 101 12.92 2.16 -11.38
CA PHE A 101 13.73 1.70 -10.26
C PHE A 101 15.12 2.34 -10.18
N GLY A 102 15.72 2.32 -8.99
CA GLY A 102 17.04 2.84 -8.73
C GLY A 102 18.18 1.91 -9.18
N ALA A 103 19.38 2.19 -8.67
CA ALA A 103 20.60 1.47 -9.08
C ALA A 103 20.56 -0.02 -8.71
N ASN A 104 20.03 -0.34 -7.53
CA ASN A 104 19.82 -1.71 -7.07
C ASN A 104 18.54 -1.74 -6.24
N TYR A 105 17.66 -2.70 -6.54
CA TYR A 105 16.48 -2.95 -5.73
C TYR A 105 16.14 -4.44 -5.78
N ASN A 106 15.70 -5.01 -4.67
CA ASN A 106 15.24 -6.40 -4.60
C ASN A 106 13.73 -6.45 -4.35
N VAL A 107 13.06 -7.39 -5.02
CA VAL A 107 11.66 -7.75 -4.76
C VAL A 107 11.61 -9.24 -4.45
N ALA A 108 10.70 -9.62 -3.55
CA ALA A 108 10.48 -10.98 -3.10
C ALA A 108 11.71 -11.59 -2.43
N LEU A 109 12.38 -10.85 -1.53
CA LEU A 109 13.54 -11.34 -0.77
C LEU A 109 13.21 -12.52 0.15
N ILE A 110 12.01 -12.56 0.72
CA ILE A 110 11.59 -13.60 1.68
C ILE A 110 10.57 -14.57 1.07
N THR A 111 9.65 -14.09 0.25
CA THR A 111 8.59 -14.92 -0.35
C THR A 111 8.30 -14.53 -1.79
N PRO A 112 8.06 -15.48 -2.70
CA PRO A 112 7.58 -15.18 -4.05
C PRO A 112 6.07 -14.85 -4.07
N GLY A 113 5.40 -14.87 -2.92
CA GLY A 113 3.95 -14.68 -2.77
C GLY A 113 3.13 -15.90 -3.15
N GLU A 114 1.81 -15.72 -3.25
CA GLU A 114 0.86 -16.81 -3.51
C GLU A 114 0.12 -16.67 -4.85
N TYR A 115 0.00 -15.45 -5.39
CA TYR A 115 -0.70 -15.22 -6.65
C TYR A 115 0.02 -15.90 -7.82
N THR A 116 -0.63 -16.88 -8.44
CA THR A 116 -0.15 -17.54 -9.65
C THR A 116 -1.01 -17.13 -10.83
N ALA A 117 -0.40 -16.46 -11.81
CA ALA A 117 -1.10 -16.05 -13.02
C ALA A 117 -1.55 -17.26 -13.85
N PRO A 118 -2.67 -17.16 -14.59
CA PRO A 118 -3.15 -18.26 -15.41
C PRO A 118 -2.08 -18.78 -16.39
N GLY A 119 -1.86 -20.10 -16.35
CA GLY A 119 -0.89 -20.78 -17.22
C GLY A 119 0.53 -20.90 -16.65
N ASP A 120 0.81 -20.28 -15.51
CA ASP A 120 2.08 -20.47 -14.80
C ASP A 120 1.99 -21.59 -13.76
N ASP A 121 3.15 -22.11 -13.37
CA ASP A 121 3.35 -23.09 -12.31
C ASP A 121 4.01 -22.48 -11.06
N ARG A 122 4.21 -21.16 -11.04
CA ARG A 122 4.89 -20.42 -9.97
C ARG A 122 4.24 -19.08 -9.67
N PRO A 123 4.34 -18.60 -8.42
CA PRO A 123 3.85 -17.29 -8.05
C PRO A 123 4.51 -16.15 -8.84
N THR A 124 3.70 -15.14 -9.15
CA THR A 124 4.16 -13.85 -9.68
C THR A 124 4.59 -12.97 -8.51
N ALA A 125 5.89 -12.76 -8.40
CA ALA A 125 6.49 -11.90 -7.37
C ALA A 125 6.43 -10.41 -7.74
N LEU A 126 6.41 -10.11 -9.05
CA LEU A 126 6.33 -8.75 -9.56
C LEU A 126 5.31 -8.68 -10.71
N LEU A 127 4.22 -7.95 -10.49
CA LEU A 127 3.20 -7.67 -11.49
C LEU A 127 3.25 -6.19 -11.88
N ILE A 128 3.44 -5.91 -13.18
CA ILE A 128 3.42 -4.57 -13.76
C ILE A 128 2.27 -4.50 -14.76
N GLY A 129 1.23 -3.72 -14.46
CA GLY A 129 0.05 -3.53 -15.30
C GLY A 129 0.33 -2.67 -16.53
N GLY A 130 1.22 -1.68 -16.39
CA GLY A 130 1.75 -0.88 -17.49
C GLY A 130 3.04 -1.46 -18.08
N ARG A 131 4.03 -0.58 -18.31
CA ARG A 131 5.36 -0.92 -18.84
C ARG A 131 6.48 -0.57 -17.88
N ILE A 132 7.69 -0.98 -18.20
CA ILE A 132 8.90 -0.48 -17.56
C ILE A 132 9.22 0.91 -18.13
N ASP A 133 9.40 1.90 -17.25
CA ASP A 133 9.82 3.24 -17.63
C ASP A 133 11.34 3.41 -17.52
N PHE A 134 12.05 2.86 -18.51
CA PHE A 134 13.51 2.91 -18.54
C PHE A 134 14.09 4.33 -18.60
N ALA A 135 13.33 5.33 -19.06
CA ALA A 135 13.79 6.72 -19.09
C ALA A 135 13.92 7.32 -17.68
N ASN A 136 13.11 6.84 -16.73
CA ASN A 136 13.12 7.27 -15.33
C ASN A 136 13.79 6.25 -14.39
N THR A 137 14.27 5.13 -14.93
CA THR A 137 15.10 4.17 -14.19
C THR A 137 16.56 4.62 -14.16
N HIS A 138 17.27 4.34 -13.07
CA HIS A 138 18.68 4.64 -12.95
C HIS A 138 19.47 3.95 -14.10
N PRO A 139 20.43 4.61 -14.79
CA PRO A 139 21.11 4.03 -15.96
C PRO A 139 21.85 2.71 -15.70
N SER A 140 22.35 2.53 -14.48
CA SER A 140 22.98 1.27 -14.02
C SER A 140 22.00 0.35 -13.27
N GLY A 141 20.69 0.59 -13.37
CA GLY A 141 19.66 -0.03 -12.55
C GLY A 141 19.53 -1.54 -12.75
N VAL A 142 19.55 -2.28 -11.65
CA VAL A 142 19.24 -3.72 -11.63
C VAL A 142 18.17 -3.97 -10.56
N LEU A 143 16.96 -4.28 -11.02
CA LEU A 143 15.88 -4.78 -10.18
C LEU A 143 15.94 -6.31 -10.16
N ARG A 144 16.06 -6.92 -8.98
CA ARG A 144 16.14 -8.38 -8.83
C ARG A 144 14.81 -8.93 -8.34
N VAL A 145 14.30 -9.92 -9.06
CA VAL A 145 13.14 -10.71 -8.62
C VAL A 145 13.67 -12.03 -8.05
N LEU A 146 13.57 -12.13 -6.72
CA LEU A 146 14.18 -13.20 -5.94
C LEU A 146 13.20 -14.37 -5.70
N ASN A 147 13.62 -15.34 -4.89
CA ASN A 147 12.85 -16.54 -4.51
C ASN A 147 12.18 -17.32 -5.64
N ASN A 148 12.81 -17.35 -6.82
CA ASN A 148 12.27 -18.00 -8.01
C ASN A 148 10.88 -17.48 -8.44
N GLY A 149 10.52 -16.27 -8.01
CA GLY A 149 9.28 -15.60 -8.40
C GLY A 149 9.27 -15.21 -9.87
N TYR A 150 8.08 -15.22 -10.46
CA TYR A 150 7.85 -14.79 -11.83
C TYR A 150 7.57 -13.30 -11.92
N VAL A 151 7.83 -12.72 -13.09
CA VAL A 151 7.43 -11.36 -13.43
C VAL A 151 6.33 -11.38 -14.48
N LYS A 152 5.38 -10.45 -14.39
CA LYS A 152 4.34 -10.21 -15.40
C LYS A 152 4.34 -8.75 -15.80
N ILE A 153 4.29 -8.48 -17.09
CA ILE A 153 4.34 -7.11 -17.64
C ILE A 153 3.22 -6.92 -18.66
N GLY A 154 2.34 -5.96 -18.41
CA GLY A 154 1.17 -5.68 -19.24
C GLY A 154 1.52 -5.11 -20.61
N ASP A 155 2.57 -4.29 -20.70
CA ASP A 155 3.07 -3.71 -21.94
C ASP A 155 4.60 -3.82 -22.03
N LEU A 156 5.08 -4.55 -23.05
CA LEU A 156 6.51 -4.76 -23.32
C LEU A 156 7.10 -3.69 -24.25
N THR A 157 6.37 -2.63 -24.58
CA THR A 157 6.90 -1.55 -25.42
C THR A 157 8.21 -1.00 -24.84
N GLY A 158 9.28 -1.04 -25.65
CA GLY A 158 10.63 -0.61 -25.23
C GLY A 158 11.41 -1.64 -24.42
N SER A 159 10.90 -2.86 -24.26
CA SER A 159 11.54 -3.95 -23.51
C SER A 159 11.70 -5.23 -24.34
N ASP A 160 12.83 -5.92 -24.18
CA ASP A 160 13.02 -7.30 -24.67
C ASP A 160 13.10 -8.27 -23.49
N VAL A 161 12.46 -9.44 -23.64
CA VAL A 161 12.55 -10.53 -22.68
C VAL A 161 13.55 -11.56 -23.20
N LEU A 162 14.70 -11.63 -22.54
CA LEU A 162 15.82 -12.47 -22.95
C LEU A 162 15.92 -13.70 -22.05
N THR A 163 15.88 -14.88 -22.66
CA THR A 163 16.03 -16.19 -22.00
C THR A 163 17.30 -16.92 -22.44
N GLN A 164 18.10 -16.27 -23.28
CA GLN A 164 19.39 -16.74 -23.78
C GLN A 164 20.43 -15.62 -23.64
N ASP A 165 21.68 -15.99 -23.40
CA ASP A 165 22.81 -15.06 -23.43
C ASP A 165 23.32 -14.84 -24.87
N SER A 166 24.34 -14.00 -25.03
CA SER A 166 24.97 -13.71 -26.33
C SER A 166 25.63 -14.92 -27.00
N ASN A 167 25.84 -16.03 -26.27
CA ASN A 167 26.38 -17.28 -26.80
C ASN A 167 25.28 -18.29 -27.18
N GLY A 168 24.00 -17.92 -27.02
CA GLY A 168 22.85 -18.79 -27.25
C GLY A 168 22.59 -19.79 -26.12
N ALA A 169 23.28 -19.69 -24.98
CA ALA A 169 23.05 -20.55 -23.84
C ALA A 169 21.75 -20.14 -23.13
N SER A 170 20.93 -21.12 -22.73
CA SER A 170 19.75 -20.83 -21.91
C SER A 170 20.17 -20.36 -20.53
N VAL A 171 19.59 -19.26 -20.07
CA VAL A 171 19.94 -18.56 -18.82
C VAL A 171 18.68 -18.16 -18.07
N ASN A 172 18.82 -17.61 -16.87
CA ASN A 172 17.70 -17.01 -16.16
C ASN A 172 17.12 -15.84 -16.95
N THR A 173 15.85 -15.53 -16.72
CA THR A 173 15.17 -14.53 -17.55
C THR A 173 15.58 -13.13 -17.15
N ARG A 174 15.78 -12.27 -18.15
CA ARG A 174 15.99 -10.84 -17.97
C ARG A 174 15.07 -10.05 -18.86
N VAL A 175 14.60 -8.92 -18.34
CA VAL A 175 13.87 -7.91 -19.11
C VAL A 175 14.78 -6.70 -19.24
N VAL A 176 15.20 -6.40 -20.47
CA VAL A 176 16.17 -5.36 -20.79
C VAL A 176 15.54 -4.30 -21.69
N VAL A 177 16.21 -3.17 -21.85
CA VAL A 177 15.86 -2.18 -22.89
C VAL A 177 15.87 -2.88 -24.26
N ALA A 178 14.86 -2.62 -25.08
CA ALA A 178 14.75 -3.22 -26.40
C ALA A 178 16.02 -3.02 -27.25
N SER A 179 16.39 -4.07 -28.00
CA SER A 179 17.60 -4.12 -28.85
C SER A 179 18.93 -4.00 -28.09
N THR A 180 18.96 -4.36 -26.80
CA THR A 180 20.21 -4.43 -26.01
C THR A 180 20.58 -5.86 -25.63
N ALA A 181 21.79 -6.06 -25.12
CA ALA A 181 22.32 -7.39 -24.80
C ALA A 181 21.80 -7.91 -23.45
N TYR A 182 21.92 -9.22 -23.22
CA TYR A 182 21.47 -9.90 -22.00
C TYR A 182 22.00 -9.28 -20.69
N ASP A 183 23.24 -8.80 -20.67
CA ASP A 183 23.87 -8.16 -19.50
C ASP A 183 23.75 -6.62 -19.47
N SER A 184 22.98 -6.03 -20.38
CA SER A 184 22.78 -4.58 -20.40
C SER A 184 22.05 -4.08 -19.14
N ALA A 185 22.32 -2.83 -18.79
CA ALA A 185 21.60 -2.07 -17.79
C ALA A 185 20.94 -0.86 -18.46
N PRO A 186 19.79 -0.39 -17.96
CA PRO A 186 19.02 -0.98 -16.86
C PRO A 186 18.30 -2.29 -17.23
N ARG A 187 17.98 -3.12 -16.22
CA ARG A 187 17.23 -4.36 -16.41
C ARG A 187 16.46 -4.84 -15.16
N ILE A 188 15.48 -5.70 -15.40
CA ILE A 188 14.94 -6.63 -14.39
C ILE A 188 15.64 -7.98 -14.58
N GLU A 189 16.16 -8.59 -13.52
CA GLU A 189 16.74 -9.93 -13.56
C GLU A 189 16.05 -10.89 -12.59
N LEU A 190 15.69 -12.07 -13.09
CA LEU A 190 15.08 -13.12 -12.28
C LEU A 190 16.15 -14.08 -11.78
N THR A 191 15.89 -14.67 -10.61
CA THR A 191 16.66 -15.81 -10.09
C THR A 191 16.31 -17.14 -10.75
N THR A 192 15.41 -17.12 -11.74
CA THR A 192 14.89 -18.31 -12.39
C THR A 192 14.64 -18.13 -13.88
N ARG A 193 14.30 -19.24 -14.55
CA ARG A 193 13.87 -19.25 -15.95
C ARG A 193 12.35 -19.13 -16.04
N GLN A 194 11.92 -18.16 -16.84
CA GLN A 194 10.54 -17.91 -17.22
C GLN A 194 10.50 -17.66 -18.73
N SER A 195 9.56 -18.28 -19.45
CA SER A 195 9.48 -18.07 -20.90
C SER A 195 9.07 -16.64 -21.24
N ALA A 196 9.53 -16.11 -22.38
CA ALA A 196 9.14 -14.77 -22.83
C ALA A 196 7.61 -14.61 -22.95
N ALA A 197 6.92 -15.64 -23.45
CA ALA A 197 5.46 -15.66 -23.54
C ALA A 197 4.76 -15.64 -22.17
N SER A 198 5.38 -16.19 -21.12
CA SER A 198 4.86 -16.08 -19.76
C SER A 198 5.10 -14.68 -19.19
N VAL A 199 6.21 -14.01 -19.50
CA VAL A 199 6.49 -12.65 -18.98
C VAL A 199 5.47 -11.62 -19.48
N GLY A 200 5.15 -11.63 -20.77
CA GLY A 200 4.15 -10.71 -21.32
C GLY A 200 4.19 -10.58 -22.85
N ALA A 201 3.36 -9.70 -23.44
CA ALA A 201 2.44 -8.78 -22.77
C ALA A 201 1.30 -9.50 -22.02
N ALA A 202 1.11 -9.18 -20.74
CA ALA A 202 0.20 -9.85 -19.80
C ALA A 202 -0.71 -8.84 -19.08
N SER A 203 -1.55 -8.13 -19.85
CA SER A 203 -2.47 -7.12 -19.32
C SER A 203 -3.72 -7.72 -18.66
N GLY A 204 -4.34 -6.96 -17.77
CA GLY A 204 -5.63 -7.34 -17.17
C GLY A 204 -5.59 -8.51 -16.18
N LEU A 205 -4.41 -8.90 -15.69
CA LEU A 205 -4.26 -9.93 -14.65
C LEU A 205 -4.87 -9.50 -13.30
N LEU A 206 -4.91 -8.20 -13.04
CA LEU A 206 -5.61 -7.58 -11.92
C LEU A 206 -6.38 -6.34 -12.40
N ASP A 207 -7.63 -6.19 -11.94
CA ASP A 207 -8.43 -4.99 -12.16
C ASP A 207 -8.12 -3.95 -11.08
N PHE A 208 -7.01 -3.23 -11.26
CA PHE A 208 -6.54 -2.21 -10.33
C PHE A 208 -7.58 -1.12 -10.08
N THR A 209 -8.34 -0.71 -11.10
CA THR A 209 -9.38 0.31 -10.95
C THR A 209 -10.48 -0.13 -9.99
N SER A 210 -11.03 -1.34 -10.19
CA SER A 210 -12.08 -1.86 -9.30
C SER A 210 -11.55 -2.16 -7.90
N VAL A 211 -10.33 -2.67 -7.78
CA VAL A 211 -9.68 -2.94 -6.48
C VAL A 211 -9.48 -1.65 -5.70
N PHE A 212 -8.93 -0.60 -6.33
CA PHE A 212 -8.73 0.70 -5.66
C PHE A 212 -10.04 1.45 -5.37
N ALA A 213 -11.09 1.26 -6.17
CA ALA A 213 -12.42 1.76 -5.83
C ALA A 213 -12.92 1.16 -4.50
N ARG A 214 -12.74 -0.15 -4.30
CA ARG A 214 -13.10 -0.83 -3.04
C ARG A 214 -12.21 -0.38 -1.88
N TYR A 215 -10.90 -0.20 -2.09
CA TYR A 215 -10.03 0.33 -1.04
C TYR A 215 -10.45 1.72 -0.58
N ARG A 216 -10.82 2.59 -1.52
CA ARG A 216 -11.34 3.93 -1.22
C ARG A 216 -12.64 3.90 -0.43
N GLU A 217 -13.57 3.01 -0.80
CA GLU A 217 -14.83 2.81 -0.07
C GLU A 217 -14.56 2.36 1.36
N ARG A 218 -13.74 1.33 1.55
CA ARG A 218 -13.36 0.80 2.87
C ARG A 218 -12.62 1.84 3.72
N SER A 219 -11.65 2.54 3.13
CA SER A 219 -10.90 3.60 3.80
C SER A 219 -11.82 4.73 4.27
N THR A 220 -12.77 5.14 3.43
CA THR A 220 -13.80 6.14 3.78
C THR A 220 -14.72 5.64 4.88
N ALA A 221 -15.10 4.36 4.86
CA ALA A 221 -15.93 3.76 5.91
C ALA A 221 -15.19 3.73 7.27
N LEU A 222 -13.91 3.34 7.27
CA LEU A 222 -13.05 3.36 8.46
C LEU A 222 -12.89 4.78 9.03
N ALA A 223 -12.78 5.79 8.18
CA ALA A 223 -12.71 7.18 8.60
C ALA A 223 -14.02 7.73 9.22
N ARG A 224 -15.13 6.97 9.18
CA ARG A 224 -16.40 7.31 9.88
C ARG A 224 -16.57 6.58 11.21
N CYS A 225 -15.69 5.63 11.53
CA CYS A 225 -15.72 4.92 12.79
C CYS A 225 -15.54 5.89 13.97
N ASN A 226 -16.30 5.66 15.04
CA ASN A 226 -16.12 6.33 16.32
C ASN A 226 -14.74 6.05 16.90
N ASN A 227 -14.15 7.04 17.56
CA ASN A 227 -12.94 6.81 18.36
C ASN A 227 -13.26 5.89 19.55
N THR A 228 -12.39 4.92 19.80
CA THR A 228 -12.53 3.96 20.91
C THR A 228 -11.28 3.85 21.76
N VAL A 229 -10.19 4.51 21.37
CA VAL A 229 -8.91 4.53 22.07
C VAL A 229 -8.72 5.89 22.71
N GLU A 230 -8.49 5.91 24.02
CA GLU A 230 -8.17 7.12 24.77
C GLU A 230 -6.67 7.40 24.72
N LEU A 231 -6.31 8.67 24.52
CA LEU A 231 -4.94 9.14 24.60
C LEU A 231 -4.57 9.38 26.06
N LEU A 232 -3.57 8.66 26.54
CA LEU A 232 -3.01 8.81 27.87
C LEU A 232 -1.64 9.48 27.78
N ASP A 233 -1.25 10.21 28.82
CA ASP A 233 0.11 10.71 28.97
C ASP A 233 1.10 9.58 29.33
N ALA A 234 2.36 9.96 29.55
CA ALA A 234 3.41 9.02 29.95
C ALA A 234 3.21 8.42 31.36
N GLY A 235 2.48 9.12 32.24
CA GLY A 235 2.11 8.62 33.56
C GLY A 235 0.94 7.65 33.51
N GLY A 236 0.18 7.65 32.41
CA GLY A 236 -0.99 6.82 32.23
C GLY A 236 -2.32 7.47 32.49
N GLU A 237 -2.32 8.78 32.73
CA GLU A 237 -3.53 9.56 32.95
C GLU A 237 -4.07 10.04 31.61
N PRO A 238 -5.41 10.10 31.41
CA PRO A 238 -5.98 10.67 30.20
C PRO A 238 -5.49 12.09 29.94
N LEU A 239 -5.19 12.42 28.69
CA LEU A 239 -4.95 13.80 28.30
C LEU A 239 -6.18 14.64 28.66
N ALA A 240 -5.95 15.84 29.21
CA ALA A 240 -7.00 16.77 29.60
C ALA A 240 -7.92 17.17 28.43
N ASP A 241 -7.38 17.16 27.21
CA ASP A 241 -8.11 17.36 25.98
C ASP A 241 -7.73 16.25 24.98
N GLN A 242 -8.70 15.41 24.62
CA GLN A 242 -8.50 14.29 23.69
C GLN A 242 -8.44 14.75 22.22
N SER A 243 -8.69 16.04 21.94
CA SER A 243 -8.63 16.62 20.60
C SER A 243 -7.32 17.34 20.28
N THR A 244 -6.40 17.41 21.26
CA THR A 244 -5.09 18.03 21.08
C THR A 244 -3.98 17.15 21.65
N VAL A 245 -2.83 17.13 20.98
CA VAL A 245 -1.61 16.48 21.46
C VAL A 245 -0.51 17.54 21.50
N PRO A 246 0.08 17.84 22.67
CA PRO A 246 1.21 18.77 22.74
C PRO A 246 2.42 18.27 21.92
N PRO A 247 3.21 19.14 21.28
CA PRO A 247 4.39 18.73 20.52
C PRO A 247 5.41 17.96 21.37
N GLY A 248 5.91 16.85 20.83
CA GLY A 248 6.90 15.99 21.50
C GLY A 248 6.31 15.13 22.62
N SER A 249 5.01 14.82 22.58
CA SER A 249 4.34 14.04 23.61
C SER A 249 4.69 12.55 23.52
N ASN A 250 4.93 11.94 24.67
CA ASN A 250 4.91 10.48 24.82
C ASN A 250 3.49 10.06 25.18
N ILE A 251 2.80 9.48 24.21
CA ILE A 251 1.42 9.03 24.34
C ILE A 251 1.40 7.56 24.65
N THR A 252 0.52 7.17 25.57
CA THR A 252 0.24 5.77 25.87
C THR A 252 -1.19 5.42 25.45
N ILE A 253 -1.38 4.23 24.89
CA ILE A 253 -2.69 3.69 24.53
C ILE A 253 -2.89 2.29 25.12
N SER A 254 -4.15 1.95 25.39
CA SER A 254 -4.59 0.61 25.76
C SER A 254 -5.65 0.14 24.78
N LEU A 255 -5.58 -1.13 24.38
CA LEU A 255 -6.44 -1.72 23.36
C LEU A 255 -7.40 -2.73 23.99
N ALA A 256 -8.63 -2.82 23.50
CA ALA A 256 -9.49 -3.97 23.76
C ALA A 256 -9.01 -5.17 22.94
N THR A 257 -9.17 -6.38 23.47
CA THR A 257 -8.67 -7.63 22.84
C THR A 257 -9.71 -8.36 21.99
N ASP A 258 -10.95 -7.89 22.00
CA ASP A 258 -12.14 -8.58 21.46
C ASP A 258 -12.95 -7.72 20.47
N ARG A 259 -12.40 -6.59 20.03
CA ARG A 259 -13.01 -5.67 19.06
C ARG A 259 -11.96 -4.87 18.32
N THR A 260 -12.30 -4.36 17.15
CA THR A 260 -11.50 -3.32 16.48
C THR A 260 -11.38 -2.10 17.38
N ASN A 261 -10.14 -1.68 17.60
CA ASN A 261 -9.77 -0.45 18.25
C ASN A 261 -9.60 0.63 17.19
N VAL A 262 -10.21 1.79 17.41
CA VAL A 262 -10.10 2.93 16.48
C VAL A 262 -9.50 4.10 17.23
N LEU A 263 -8.30 4.50 16.82
CA LEU A 263 -7.64 5.71 17.26
C LEU A 263 -7.78 6.76 16.15
N ARG A 264 -8.49 7.85 16.43
CA ARG A 264 -8.63 8.98 15.51
C ARG A 264 -7.64 10.07 15.87
N LEU A 265 -6.88 10.52 14.89
CA LEU A 265 -5.92 11.62 15.04
C LEU A 265 -6.08 12.58 13.86
N THR A 266 -5.85 13.88 14.10
CA THR A 266 -5.50 14.77 12.98
C THR A 266 -4.04 14.56 12.60
N GLY A 267 -3.66 14.97 11.38
CA GLY A 267 -2.24 14.99 10.98
C GLY A 267 -1.35 15.74 11.98
N ALA A 268 -1.82 16.89 12.49
CA ALA A 268 -1.12 17.67 13.51
C ALA A 268 -0.98 16.93 14.84
N MET A 269 -2.01 16.24 15.32
CA MET A 269 -1.92 15.42 16.53
C MET A 269 -0.89 14.30 16.37
N LEU A 270 -0.95 13.57 15.25
CA LEU A 270 -0.01 12.47 14.98
C LEU A 270 1.44 12.96 14.95
N ASN A 271 1.73 14.06 14.25
CA ASN A 271 3.07 14.64 14.17
C ASN A 271 3.60 15.20 15.51
N ASN A 272 2.72 15.44 16.47
CA ASN A 272 3.10 15.89 17.80
C ASN A 272 3.45 14.73 18.76
N ILE A 273 3.18 13.48 18.37
CA ILE A 273 3.55 12.30 19.15
C ILE A 273 5.01 11.96 18.85
N SER A 274 5.89 11.99 19.86
CA SER A 274 7.25 11.48 19.74
C SER A 274 7.32 9.97 19.91
N THR A 275 6.57 9.44 20.88
CA THR A 275 6.47 8.00 21.16
C THR A 275 5.01 7.62 21.32
N LEU A 276 4.56 6.57 20.64
CA LEU A 276 3.29 5.92 20.86
C LEU A 276 3.52 4.57 21.56
N THR A 277 3.18 4.51 22.84
CA THR A 277 3.39 3.34 23.70
C THR A 277 2.14 2.49 23.80
N PHE A 278 2.26 1.21 23.47
CA PHE A 278 1.21 0.22 23.57
C PHE A 278 1.32 -0.50 24.93
N ARG A 279 0.33 -0.31 25.82
CA ARG A 279 0.25 -1.07 27.09
C ARG A 279 -0.06 -2.53 26.87
N ASN A 280 -0.78 -2.82 25.80
CA ASN A 280 -1.12 -4.16 25.37
C ASN A 280 -1.15 -4.19 23.85
N ARG A 281 -0.84 -5.38 23.31
CA ARG A 281 -0.60 -5.59 21.88
C ARG A 281 -1.90 -5.77 21.10
N PRO A 282 -1.98 -5.29 19.86
CA PRO A 282 -3.08 -5.62 18.96
C PRO A 282 -3.01 -7.10 18.57
N THR A 283 -4.16 -7.68 18.24
CA THR A 283 -4.29 -9.08 17.80
C THR A 283 -5.30 -9.16 16.65
N ALA A 284 -5.43 -10.34 16.03
CA ALA A 284 -6.47 -10.57 15.02
C ALA A 284 -7.90 -10.28 15.52
N SER A 285 -8.19 -10.53 16.80
CA SER A 285 -9.50 -10.27 17.42
C SER A 285 -9.62 -8.86 18.01
N GLY A 286 -8.49 -8.21 18.31
CA GLY A 286 -8.40 -6.85 18.80
C GLY A 286 -7.48 -5.98 17.94
N PRO A 287 -7.75 -5.80 16.63
CA PRO A 287 -6.86 -5.04 15.75
C PRO A 287 -6.93 -3.54 16.05
N LEU A 288 -5.93 -2.78 15.62
CA LEU A 288 -5.89 -1.32 15.73
C LEU A 288 -6.00 -0.67 14.35
N VAL A 289 -6.93 0.28 14.23
CA VAL A 289 -7.02 1.23 13.12
C VAL A 289 -6.63 2.60 13.65
N ILE A 290 -5.56 3.17 13.09
CA ILE A 290 -5.18 4.57 13.29
C ILE A 290 -5.73 5.34 12.09
N ALA A 291 -6.87 6.01 12.29
CA ALA A 291 -7.52 6.81 11.25
C ALA A 291 -7.03 8.26 11.34
N VAL A 292 -6.27 8.69 10.35
CA VAL A 292 -5.66 10.01 10.31
C VAL A 292 -6.47 10.93 9.41
N ASP A 293 -6.95 12.04 9.98
CA ASP A 293 -7.63 13.11 9.27
C ASP A 293 -6.61 14.16 8.82
N THR A 294 -6.45 14.31 7.50
CA THR A 294 -5.52 15.24 6.87
C THR A 294 -6.24 16.45 6.24
N THR A 295 -7.52 16.66 6.54
CA THR A 295 -8.34 17.70 5.91
C THR A 295 -7.84 19.11 6.24
N ALA A 296 -7.34 19.31 7.46
CA ALA A 296 -6.71 20.57 7.87
C ALA A 296 -5.45 20.92 7.05
N ASP A 297 -4.76 19.91 6.52
CA ASP A 297 -3.59 20.04 5.65
C ASP A 297 -3.96 20.02 4.16
N GLY A 298 -5.25 20.14 3.83
CA GLY A 298 -5.76 20.05 2.45
C GLY A 298 -5.49 18.70 1.79
N GLY A 299 -5.32 17.63 2.57
CA GLY A 299 -4.97 16.30 2.08
C GLY A 299 -3.49 16.13 1.69
N SER A 300 -2.63 17.10 1.99
CA SER A 300 -1.18 17.01 1.77
C SER A 300 -0.45 16.89 3.10
N PHE A 301 -0.09 15.65 3.47
CA PHE A 301 0.44 15.36 4.80
C PHE A 301 1.94 15.08 4.78
N ASN A 302 2.70 15.84 5.58
CA ASN A 302 4.11 15.57 5.84
C ASN A 302 4.20 14.81 7.17
N TRP A 303 4.41 13.50 7.11
CA TRP A 303 4.30 12.60 8.25
C TRP A 303 5.64 12.42 8.94
N ASN A 304 5.68 12.73 10.25
CA ASN A 304 6.75 12.32 11.14
C ASN A 304 6.29 11.07 11.90
N THR A 305 6.91 9.93 11.62
CA THR A 305 6.52 8.66 12.26
C THR A 305 6.98 8.67 13.72
N PRO A 306 6.09 8.40 14.69
CA PRO A 306 6.50 8.29 16.09
C PRO A 306 7.31 7.01 16.30
N THR A 307 8.13 6.98 17.36
CA THR A 307 8.64 5.72 17.89
C THR A 307 7.47 4.88 18.39
N LEU A 308 7.34 3.64 17.92
CA LEU A 308 6.32 2.71 18.41
C LEU A 308 6.93 1.82 19.51
N ALA A 309 6.40 1.90 20.73
CA ALA A 309 6.92 1.14 21.87
C ALA A 309 5.93 0.05 22.30
N GLY A 310 6.43 -1.17 22.50
CA GLY A 310 5.64 -2.32 22.96
C GLY A 310 5.06 -3.21 21.85
N VAL A 311 5.26 -2.82 20.59
CA VAL A 311 4.93 -3.57 19.37
C VAL A 311 6.17 -3.67 18.46
N SER A 312 6.14 -4.62 17.54
CA SER A 312 7.16 -4.85 16.50
C SER A 312 6.49 -5.53 15.29
N GLY A 313 7.27 -5.98 14.30
CA GLY A 313 6.75 -6.70 13.14
C GLY A 313 5.82 -7.88 13.48
N SER A 314 5.98 -8.54 14.65
CA SER A 314 5.03 -9.59 15.08
C SER A 314 3.59 -9.11 15.30
N GLU A 315 3.39 -7.82 15.54
CA GLU A 315 2.09 -7.18 15.75
C GLU A 315 1.65 -6.33 14.55
N ALA A 316 2.55 -6.01 13.62
CA ALA A 316 2.25 -5.25 12.41
C ALA A 316 1.05 -5.77 11.60
N PRO A 317 0.83 -7.10 11.43
CA PRO A 317 -0.35 -7.63 10.74
C PRO A 317 -1.71 -7.18 11.30
N TYR A 318 -1.73 -6.60 12.50
CA TYR A 318 -2.95 -6.17 13.20
C TYR A 318 -3.05 -4.66 13.41
N ILE A 319 -2.18 -3.88 12.75
CA ILE A 319 -2.16 -2.41 12.79
C ILE A 319 -2.42 -1.88 11.38
N LEU A 320 -3.41 -0.98 11.24
CA LEU A 320 -3.75 -0.30 9.99
C LEU A 320 -3.62 1.22 10.16
N TRP A 321 -2.78 1.86 9.35
CA TRP A 321 -2.69 3.31 9.20
C TRP A 321 -3.58 3.76 8.04
N ASN A 322 -4.76 4.30 8.36
CA ASN A 322 -5.78 4.66 7.38
C ASN A 322 -5.78 6.15 7.06
N TYR A 323 -5.52 6.50 5.80
CA TYR A 323 -5.52 7.87 5.27
C TYR A 323 -6.59 8.03 4.19
N ALA A 324 -7.82 8.32 4.62
CA ALA A 324 -8.98 8.29 3.72
C ALA A 324 -9.11 9.52 2.80
N ASP A 325 -8.60 10.66 3.25
CA ASP A 325 -8.70 11.95 2.59
C ASP A 325 -7.35 12.45 2.02
N ALA A 326 -6.24 11.80 2.38
CA ALA A 326 -4.92 12.17 1.88
C ALA A 326 -4.80 12.00 0.36
N THR A 327 -4.25 13.00 -0.30
CA THR A 327 -3.93 13.01 -1.74
C THR A 327 -2.43 12.97 -2.02
N SER A 328 -1.62 13.37 -1.04
CA SER A 328 -0.18 13.16 -0.98
C SER A 328 0.28 12.94 0.46
N ILE A 329 1.16 11.97 0.66
CA ILE A 329 1.83 11.71 1.93
C ILE A 329 3.33 11.68 1.66
N THR A 330 4.09 12.46 2.41
CA THR A 330 5.55 12.33 2.49
C THR A 330 5.89 11.79 3.87
N ILE A 331 6.47 10.59 3.94
CA ILE A 331 7.12 10.11 5.17
C ILE A 331 8.42 10.90 5.27
N ALA A 332 8.47 11.84 6.20
CA ALA A 332 9.46 12.91 6.19
C ALA A 332 10.63 12.61 7.11
N THR A 333 10.31 12.09 8.29
CA THR A 333 11.25 11.71 9.36
C THR A 333 10.61 10.66 10.26
N GLY A 334 11.42 10.06 11.13
CA GLY A 334 10.95 9.22 12.24
C GLY A 334 11.48 7.80 12.17
N ASP A 335 10.85 6.92 12.95
CA ASP A 335 11.23 5.52 13.11
C ASP A 335 10.40 4.56 12.23
N THR A 336 10.69 3.27 12.35
CA THR A 336 9.99 2.17 11.67
C THR A 336 8.49 2.26 11.87
N ILE A 337 7.74 2.11 10.77
CA ILE A 337 6.29 1.97 10.80
C ILE A 337 5.95 0.52 11.04
N GLU A 338 5.25 0.24 12.14
CA GLU A 338 4.63 -1.07 12.38
C GLU A 338 3.18 -1.03 11.86
N GLY A 339 2.89 -1.85 10.86
CA GLY A 339 1.57 -2.02 10.28
C GLY A 339 1.41 -1.55 8.85
N THR A 340 0.22 -1.82 8.31
CA THR A 340 -0.13 -1.54 6.92
C THR A 340 -0.42 -0.06 6.69
N VAL A 341 0.23 0.54 5.69
CA VAL A 341 -0.05 1.90 5.20
C VAL A 341 -1.16 1.84 4.16
N PHE A 342 -2.37 2.30 4.52
CA PHE A 342 -3.56 2.25 3.70
C PHE A 342 -3.99 3.64 3.25
N ALA A 343 -3.47 4.07 2.09
CA ALA A 343 -3.65 5.41 1.52
C ALA A 343 -4.08 5.35 0.05
N PRO A 344 -5.23 4.74 -0.29
CA PRO A 344 -5.62 4.41 -1.68
C PRO A 344 -5.95 5.63 -2.56
N ARG A 345 -5.85 6.84 -2.02
CA ARG A 345 -5.98 8.11 -2.74
C ARG A 345 -4.68 8.89 -2.84
N ALA A 346 -3.66 8.55 -2.08
CA ALA A 346 -2.46 9.35 -1.96
C ALA A 346 -1.35 8.91 -2.91
N GLY A 347 -0.61 9.88 -3.44
CA GLY A 347 0.77 9.62 -3.82
C GLY A 347 1.63 9.56 -2.57
N LEU A 348 2.23 8.41 -2.29
CA LEU A 348 3.12 8.20 -1.16
C LEU A 348 4.57 8.40 -1.58
N LEU A 349 5.32 9.19 -0.82
CA LEU A 349 6.75 9.38 -0.96
C LEU A 349 7.42 8.98 0.36
N ASP A 350 8.26 7.94 0.30
CA ASP A 350 9.13 7.57 1.41
C ASP A 350 10.55 8.05 1.12
N VAL A 351 11.12 8.81 2.05
CA VAL A 351 12.49 9.33 1.99
C VAL A 351 13.27 9.04 3.28
N VAL A 352 12.71 8.25 4.20
CA VAL A 352 13.30 8.00 5.52
C VAL A 352 13.92 6.60 5.50
N PRO A 353 15.16 6.41 6.01
CA PRO A 353 15.83 5.11 5.99
C PRO A 353 15.24 4.09 6.99
N SER A 354 14.11 4.41 7.61
CA SER A 354 13.40 3.56 8.57
C SER A 354 12.43 2.63 7.84
N ASN A 355 12.24 1.43 8.35
CA ASN A 355 11.49 0.39 7.65
C ASN A 355 9.97 0.64 7.68
N ILE A 356 9.28 -0.01 6.75
CA ILE A 356 7.84 -0.26 6.84
C ILE A 356 7.65 -1.75 7.06
N GLU A 357 7.10 -2.11 8.20
CA GLU A 357 6.79 -3.49 8.59
C GLU A 357 5.30 -3.72 8.29
N GLY A 358 4.97 -4.07 7.05
CA GLY A 358 3.58 -4.29 6.63
C GLY A 358 3.27 -3.95 5.19
N ASP A 359 2.00 -4.09 4.81
CA ASP A 359 1.56 -3.79 3.45
C ASP A 359 1.59 -2.29 3.13
N VAL A 360 1.79 -1.95 1.86
CA VAL A 360 1.68 -0.58 1.33
C VAL A 360 0.66 -0.54 0.21
N ILE A 361 -0.45 0.18 0.44
CA ILE A 361 -1.52 0.39 -0.52
C ILE A 361 -1.64 1.89 -0.79
N ALA A 362 -1.23 2.33 -1.98
CA ALA A 362 -1.22 3.76 -2.35
C ALA A 362 -1.69 4.00 -3.78
N ARG A 363 -2.17 5.20 -4.11
CA ARG A 363 -2.50 5.54 -5.52
C ARG A 363 -1.26 5.45 -6.40
N SER A 364 -0.15 5.98 -5.91
CA SER A 364 1.20 5.86 -6.49
C SER A 364 2.20 5.86 -5.35
N PHE A 365 3.39 5.31 -5.57
CA PHE A 365 4.39 5.21 -4.49
C PHE A 365 5.81 5.41 -5.01
N THR A 366 6.62 6.11 -4.22
CA THR A 366 8.07 6.23 -4.41
C THR A 366 8.75 5.70 -3.14
N ALA A 367 9.25 4.47 -3.21
CA ALA A 367 10.03 3.82 -2.16
C ALA A 367 11.50 4.26 -2.25
N GLY A 368 11.77 5.48 -1.78
CA GLY A 368 13.05 6.15 -1.94
C GLY A 368 13.18 6.83 -3.31
N PRO A 369 13.84 8.00 -3.39
CA PRO A 369 14.10 8.62 -4.69
C PRO A 369 15.10 7.77 -5.49
N PRO A 370 14.99 7.72 -6.83
CA PRO A 370 15.87 6.90 -7.67
C PRO A 370 17.32 7.38 -7.69
N VAL A 371 17.59 8.59 -7.19
CA VAL A 371 18.93 9.19 -7.04
C VAL A 371 18.99 9.95 -5.70
N GLY A 372 20.03 9.72 -4.92
CA GLY A 372 20.45 10.64 -3.85
C GLY A 372 19.62 10.64 -2.56
N GLY A 373 18.82 9.61 -2.29
CA GLY A 373 18.13 9.42 -1.01
C GLY A 373 18.07 7.94 -0.59
N ASN A 374 17.62 7.70 0.63
CA ASN A 374 17.50 6.35 1.20
C ASN A 374 16.16 6.23 1.94
N ALA A 375 15.22 5.48 1.37
CA ALA A 375 14.08 4.91 2.10
C ALA A 375 14.50 3.61 2.80
N GLY A 376 13.79 3.20 3.85
CA GLY A 376 14.02 1.93 4.53
C GLY A 376 13.54 0.73 3.71
N GLU A 377 13.64 -0.45 4.30
CA GLU A 377 13.15 -1.69 3.70
C GLU A 377 11.64 -1.82 3.91
N ILE A 378 10.95 -2.52 3.01
CA ILE A 378 9.55 -2.89 3.19
C ILE A 378 9.50 -4.38 3.53
N HIS A 379 9.21 -4.69 4.78
CA HIS A 379 9.20 -6.05 5.32
C HIS A 379 7.82 -6.69 5.15
N GLU A 380 7.81 -8.00 4.95
CA GLU A 380 6.59 -8.75 4.62
C GLU A 380 5.78 -9.08 5.89
N PHE A 381 4.87 -8.17 6.27
CA PHE A 381 3.91 -8.39 7.36
C PHE A 381 2.45 -8.12 6.90
N PRO A 382 1.86 -9.03 6.10
CA PRO A 382 0.55 -8.79 5.48
C PRO A 382 -0.56 -8.55 6.51
N PHE A 383 -1.48 -7.64 6.20
CA PHE A 383 -2.59 -7.35 7.10
C PHE A 383 -3.50 -8.58 7.29
N ALA A 384 -3.72 -8.97 8.55
CA ALA A 384 -4.33 -10.25 8.90
C ALA A 384 -5.48 -10.12 9.92
N ALA A 385 -6.35 -9.12 9.74
CA ALA A 385 -7.55 -8.96 10.57
C ALA A 385 -8.79 -8.54 9.77
N ASP A 386 -9.96 -8.83 10.33
CA ASP A 386 -11.23 -8.26 9.89
C ASP A 386 -11.58 -7.04 10.75
N LEU A 387 -12.09 -5.99 10.10
CA LEU A 387 -12.43 -4.73 10.75
C LEU A 387 -13.94 -4.50 10.82
N GLN A 388 -14.39 -4.10 12.00
CA GLN A 388 -15.77 -3.70 12.26
C GLN A 388 -15.81 -2.60 13.31
N CYS A 389 -16.68 -1.61 13.15
CA CYS A 389 -16.79 -0.50 14.09
C CYS A 389 -18.23 0.04 14.14
N THR A 390 -18.48 1.00 15.02
CA THR A 390 -19.73 1.79 14.98
C THR A 390 -19.45 3.18 14.42
N ALA A 391 -20.35 3.67 13.56
CA ALA A 391 -20.29 5.03 13.05
C ALA A 391 -20.79 6.04 14.09
N GLY A 392 -20.29 7.27 14.02
CA GLY A 392 -20.87 8.39 14.75
C GLY A 392 -22.31 8.65 14.32
N THR A 393 -23.13 9.08 15.26
CA THR A 393 -24.52 9.43 14.95
C THR A 393 -24.56 10.64 14.03
N VAL A 394 -25.04 10.47 12.81
CA VAL A 394 -25.59 11.60 12.06
C VAL A 394 -26.97 11.86 12.64
N GLU A 395 -27.14 13.00 13.31
CA GLU A 395 -28.47 13.48 13.67
C GLU A 395 -29.27 13.62 12.36
N PRO A 396 -30.43 12.95 12.22
CA PRO A 396 -31.22 13.07 11.01
C PRO A 396 -31.56 14.54 10.83
N THR A 397 -31.12 15.12 9.71
CA THR A 397 -31.56 16.47 9.33
C THR A 397 -33.09 16.43 9.27
N PRO A 398 -33.80 17.25 10.07
CA PRO A 398 -35.25 17.22 10.06
C PRO A 398 -35.71 17.51 8.63
N GLU A 399 -36.49 16.58 8.08
CA GLU A 399 -37.13 16.75 6.79
C GLU A 399 -37.90 18.08 6.82
N PRO A 400 -37.73 18.97 5.81
CA PRO A 400 -38.41 20.25 5.83
C PRO A 400 -39.91 20.01 5.88
N SER A 401 -40.54 20.43 6.99
CA SER A 401 -41.99 20.38 7.15
C SER A 401 -42.65 21.08 5.96
N PRO A 402 -43.63 20.46 5.27
CA PRO A 402 -44.26 21.06 4.12
C PRO A 402 -44.93 22.37 4.53
N THR A 403 -44.34 23.49 4.16
CA THR A 403 -44.94 24.81 4.36
C THR A 403 -46.10 24.96 3.40
N CYS A 404 -47.32 25.00 3.96
CA CYS A 404 -48.51 25.41 3.23
C CYS A 404 -48.28 26.84 2.69
N PRO A 405 -48.41 27.10 1.38
CA PRO A 405 -48.28 28.45 0.86
C PRO A 405 -49.41 29.33 1.40
N ALA A 406 -49.04 30.44 2.04
CA ALA A 406 -49.97 31.49 2.44
C ALA A 406 -50.57 32.17 1.20
N PRO A 407 -51.86 32.57 1.22
CA PRO A 407 -52.52 33.17 0.07
C PRO A 407 -51.91 34.53 -0.27
N THR A 408 -51.55 34.69 -1.55
CA THR A 408 -50.97 35.91 -2.13
C THR A 408 -51.98 37.06 -2.08
N ALA A 409 -51.65 38.14 -1.37
CA ALA A 409 -52.38 39.40 -1.46
C ALA A 409 -52.01 40.12 -2.77
N THR A 410 -53.01 40.41 -3.59
CA THR A 410 -52.90 41.22 -4.81
C THR A 410 -52.77 42.70 -4.42
N GLY A 411 -51.71 43.37 -4.87
CA GLY A 411 -51.47 44.78 -4.55
C GLY A 411 -50.60 45.52 -5.57
N THR A 412 -51.30 46.08 -6.56
CA THR A 412 -51.08 47.35 -7.28
C THR A 412 -49.72 47.71 -7.91
N VAL A 413 -49.80 47.95 -9.21
CA VAL A 413 -48.78 48.49 -10.14
C VAL A 413 -48.50 49.97 -9.84
N GLN A 414 -47.22 50.37 -9.86
CA GLN A 414 -46.83 51.74 -10.16
C GLN A 414 -45.55 51.76 -11.01
N SER A 415 -45.67 52.28 -12.23
CA SER A 415 -44.57 52.50 -13.19
C SER A 415 -43.88 53.84 -12.94
N THR A 416 -42.56 53.90 -13.09
CA THR A 416 -41.84 55.06 -13.64
C THR A 416 -40.44 54.70 -14.17
N THR A 417 -40.27 54.94 -15.48
CA THR A 417 -39.10 55.48 -16.25
C THR A 417 -37.71 54.81 -16.25
N THR A 418 -37.33 54.33 -17.45
CA THR A 418 -35.99 54.06 -18.05
C THR A 418 -35.22 55.37 -18.35
N PRO A 419 -34.00 55.43 -18.95
CA PRO A 419 -32.91 54.45 -19.20
C PRO A 419 -31.45 54.94 -18.91
N GLY A 420 -30.50 54.01 -18.77
CA GLY A 420 -29.06 54.30 -18.85
C GLY A 420 -28.25 53.07 -19.26
N ALA A 421 -27.67 53.09 -20.46
CA ALA A 421 -26.90 51.99 -21.07
C ALA A 421 -25.48 51.85 -20.49
N PRO A 422 -24.90 50.63 -20.44
CA PRO A 422 -23.45 50.45 -20.37
C PRO A 422 -22.88 50.11 -21.75
N GLY A 423 -21.89 50.90 -22.16
CA GLY A 423 -21.15 50.74 -23.40
C GLY A 423 -20.25 49.49 -23.44
N ALA A 424 -20.06 48.99 -24.65
CA ALA A 424 -19.14 47.92 -25.00
C ALA A 424 -17.68 48.39 -24.91
N THR A 425 -16.79 47.52 -24.41
CA THR A 425 -15.35 47.65 -24.61
C THR A 425 -14.83 46.44 -25.39
N THR A 426 -14.09 46.74 -26.45
CA THR A 426 -13.48 45.80 -27.40
C THR A 426 -12.03 45.49 -27.00
N PRO A 427 -11.47 44.30 -27.33
CA PRO A 427 -10.11 43.90 -26.94
C PRO A 427 -8.99 44.56 -27.75
N GLY A 428 -7.90 44.96 -27.08
CA GLY A 428 -6.68 45.49 -27.70
C GLY A 428 -5.56 44.46 -27.76
N ALA A 429 -5.04 44.21 -28.98
CA ALA A 429 -3.89 43.36 -29.29
C ALA A 429 -2.54 44.11 -29.10
N PRO A 430 -1.40 43.40 -29.03
CA PRO A 430 -0.13 43.95 -28.54
C PRO A 430 0.71 44.63 -29.64
N GLY A 431 1.31 45.78 -29.28
CA GLY A 431 2.19 46.59 -30.13
C GLY A 431 3.66 46.42 -29.78
N THR A 432 4.46 46.25 -30.84
CA THR A 432 5.90 46.04 -30.99
C THR A 432 6.82 47.19 -30.54
N SER A 433 8.04 46.85 -30.13
CA SER A 433 9.22 47.75 -30.24
C SER A 433 10.51 46.97 -30.59
N GLN A 434 11.19 47.40 -31.65
CA GLN A 434 12.55 47.10 -32.13
C GLN A 434 13.18 48.46 -32.54
N PRO A 435 14.46 48.63 -32.99
CA PRO A 435 15.69 47.82 -32.92
C PRO A 435 16.99 48.60 -32.56
N GLY A 436 18.12 47.87 -32.45
CA GLY A 436 19.50 48.36 -32.72
C GLY A 436 20.55 47.79 -31.73
N THR A 437 21.76 47.33 -32.07
CA THR A 437 22.55 47.15 -33.30
C THR A 437 23.73 46.20 -32.96
N THR A 438 24.13 45.29 -33.86
CA THR A 438 25.42 44.54 -33.88
C THR A 438 26.46 45.35 -34.67
N PRO A 439 27.80 45.15 -34.53
CA PRO A 439 28.57 44.09 -35.22
C PRO A 439 29.78 43.54 -34.38
N GLY A 440 30.46 42.41 -34.60
CA GLY A 440 30.53 41.39 -35.65
C GLY A 440 31.92 40.70 -35.61
N ALA A 441 32.02 39.55 -36.30
CA ALA A 441 33.21 38.88 -36.86
C ALA A 441 33.99 37.79 -36.07
N THR A 442 34.56 36.85 -36.86
CA THR A 442 34.69 35.39 -36.65
C THR A 442 36.17 34.91 -36.93
N PRO A 443 36.52 33.63 -37.23
CA PRO A 443 37.49 32.71 -36.55
C PRO A 443 38.76 32.41 -37.44
N PRO A 444 39.43 31.20 -37.52
CA PRO A 444 39.62 29.99 -36.66
C PRO A 444 41.12 29.48 -36.55
N GLY A 445 41.37 28.40 -35.78
CA GLY A 445 42.34 27.32 -36.17
C GLY A 445 43.48 26.91 -35.23
N GLY A 446 43.70 25.58 -35.06
CA GLY A 446 45.02 24.96 -34.82
C GLY A 446 45.17 23.90 -33.69
N THR A 447 45.34 22.62 -34.04
CA THR A 447 45.97 21.52 -33.24
C THR A 447 47.52 21.56 -33.43
N PRO A 448 48.44 20.92 -32.64
CA PRO A 448 48.58 19.44 -32.49
C PRO A 448 49.31 18.85 -31.22
N THR A 449 49.13 17.52 -31.01
CA THR A 449 50.05 16.43 -30.52
C THR A 449 51.01 16.54 -29.30
N GLY A 450 50.86 15.61 -28.33
CA GLY A 450 51.72 14.41 -28.10
C GLY A 450 52.91 14.41 -27.08
N THR A 451 53.02 13.28 -26.33
CA THR A 451 54.19 12.63 -25.65
C THR A 451 54.39 12.72 -24.11
N SER A 452 55.14 11.73 -23.57
CA SER A 452 54.98 10.96 -22.30
C SER A 452 56.16 11.14 -21.28
N PRO A 453 56.28 10.39 -20.14
CA PRO A 453 56.80 10.79 -18.80
C PRO A 453 58.30 10.41 -18.53
N PRO A 454 58.95 10.56 -17.33
CA PRO A 454 58.75 9.84 -16.02
C PRO A 454 59.05 10.71 -14.73
N GLY A 455 58.74 10.33 -13.47
CA GLY A 455 59.51 9.42 -12.58
C GLY A 455 59.67 10.00 -11.14
N GLU A 456 59.73 9.12 -10.13
CA GLU A 456 59.78 9.28 -8.65
C GLU A 456 61.02 10.03 -8.08
N PRO A 457 61.03 10.48 -6.80
CA PRO A 457 61.97 9.85 -5.86
C PRO A 457 61.57 9.78 -4.35
N THR A 458 62.40 9.02 -3.65
CA THR A 458 62.38 8.37 -2.33
C THR A 458 62.65 9.22 -1.07
N THR A 459 62.32 8.64 0.10
CA THR A 459 62.58 9.10 1.49
C THR A 459 64.04 8.90 1.98
N PRO A 460 64.44 9.60 3.07
CA PRO A 460 65.01 8.87 4.23
C PRO A 460 64.63 9.42 5.64
N HIS A 461 64.84 8.57 6.66
CA HIS A 461 64.61 8.73 8.12
C HIS A 461 66.00 8.80 8.86
N PRO A 462 66.18 8.84 10.21
CA PRO A 462 65.53 9.48 11.39
C PRO A 462 66.53 10.28 12.29
N THR A 463 66.09 10.92 13.40
CA THR A 463 66.74 10.85 14.74
C THR A 463 65.87 11.40 15.89
N LYS A 464 66.14 10.92 17.11
CA LYS A 464 65.27 10.84 18.32
C LYS A 464 65.57 11.91 19.39
N SER A 465 64.57 12.30 20.21
CA SER A 465 64.66 12.36 21.70
C SER A 465 63.32 12.74 22.40
N LYS A 466 63.03 12.01 23.49
CA LYS A 466 61.89 12.05 24.48
C LYS A 466 62.15 13.10 25.61
N PRO A 467 61.24 13.43 26.58
CA PRO A 467 60.17 12.60 27.21
C PRO A 467 58.79 13.24 27.60
N CYS A 468 57.88 12.30 27.93
CA CYS A 468 56.45 12.23 28.36
C CYS A 468 56.09 12.74 29.79
N PRO A 469 54.88 12.49 30.40
CA PRO A 469 53.46 12.18 29.99
C PRO A 469 52.42 12.96 30.89
N PRO A 470 51.11 12.60 31.15
CA PRO A 470 50.22 11.46 30.76
C PRO A 470 48.82 11.89 30.22
N GLN A 471 47.83 11.07 29.80
CA GLN A 471 47.39 9.67 30.02
C GLN A 471 46.32 9.36 28.93
N LEU A 472 46.48 8.39 27.99
CA LEU A 472 45.94 7.00 27.91
C LEU A 472 44.40 6.84 28.11
N ALA A 473 43.63 6.01 27.38
CA ALA A 473 43.97 4.89 26.48
C ALA A 473 42.92 4.60 25.39
N ARG A 474 43.41 4.11 24.25
CA ARG A 474 42.70 3.33 23.21
C ARG A 474 43.42 1.99 23.10
N THR A 475 42.69 0.89 23.03
CA THR A 475 43.09 -0.43 22.51
C THR A 475 41.80 -1.05 21.95
N GLY A 476 41.66 -1.58 20.74
CA GLY A 476 42.63 -2.20 19.86
C GLY A 476 42.20 -3.64 19.57
N SER A 477 41.53 -3.85 18.43
CA SER A 477 41.41 -5.05 17.57
C SER A 477 41.28 -6.46 18.16
N GLY A 478 40.29 -7.20 17.63
CA GLY A 478 40.34 -8.66 17.55
C GLY A 478 39.16 -9.25 16.78
N SER A 479 39.45 -9.78 15.59
CA SER A 479 38.78 -10.94 14.95
C SER A 479 37.32 -10.77 14.45
N ALA A 480 37.18 -10.72 13.12
CA ALA A 480 35.96 -11.13 12.44
C ALA A 480 35.66 -12.61 12.72
N PRO A 481 34.37 -12.99 12.71
CA PRO A 481 33.98 -13.92 11.66
C PRO A 481 32.71 -13.50 10.91
N VAL A 482 32.71 -13.95 9.66
CA VAL A 482 31.61 -14.10 8.71
C VAL A 482 30.35 -14.66 9.40
N TYR A 483 29.21 -13.97 9.26
CA TYR A 483 27.89 -14.58 9.44
C TYR A 483 27.23 -14.71 8.07
N LEU A 484 27.38 -15.90 7.50
CA LEU A 484 26.53 -16.45 6.46
C LEU A 484 25.80 -17.66 7.07
N ALA A 485 24.47 -17.65 6.94
CA ALA A 485 23.54 -18.78 7.03
C ALA A 485 23.38 -19.52 8.38
N ALA A 486 22.18 -19.41 8.96
CA ALA A 486 21.36 -20.55 9.42
C ALA A 486 19.98 -20.10 9.97
N ALA A 487 19.05 -19.73 9.08
CA ALA A 487 17.62 -19.75 9.38
C ALA A 487 17.00 -21.00 8.72
N ALA A 488 17.32 -22.17 9.27
CA ALA A 488 16.69 -23.45 8.93
C ALA A 488 16.92 -24.45 10.06
N ALA A 489 16.11 -24.38 11.12
CA ALA A 489 15.81 -25.51 12.02
C ALA A 489 14.88 -25.06 13.16
N LEU A 490 13.58 -24.98 12.90
CA LEU A 490 12.59 -25.01 13.99
C LEU A 490 11.28 -25.65 13.50
N LEU A 491 11.33 -26.96 13.27
CA LEU A 491 10.15 -27.83 13.14
C LEU A 491 10.58 -29.30 13.32
N ALA A 492 10.90 -29.71 14.55
CA ALA A 492 11.01 -31.13 14.91
C ALA A 492 11.00 -31.37 16.43
N THR A 493 9.94 -30.98 17.15
CA THR A 493 9.65 -31.56 18.48
C THR A 493 8.16 -31.44 18.81
N THR A 494 7.35 -32.41 18.35
CA THR A 494 6.06 -32.83 18.98
C THR A 494 5.48 -34.05 18.27
N VAL A 495 6.18 -35.20 18.30
CA VAL A 495 5.50 -36.52 18.25
C VAL A 495 6.27 -37.47 19.17
N GLY A 496 5.97 -37.37 20.47
CA GLY A 496 6.38 -38.35 21.45
C GLY A 496 5.28 -39.39 21.64
N GLY A 497 5.59 -40.64 21.30
CA GLY A 497 5.06 -41.81 22.00
C GLY A 497 3.80 -42.45 21.44
N THR A 498 3.96 -43.43 20.54
CA THR A 498 3.10 -44.64 20.47
C THR A 498 3.68 -45.75 19.57
N LEU A 499 5.01 -45.95 19.51
CA LEU A 499 5.56 -47.05 18.70
C LEU A 499 6.75 -47.74 19.36
N ALA A 500 6.53 -48.31 20.55
CA ALA A 500 7.46 -49.22 21.20
C ALA A 500 6.70 -50.27 22.05
N LEU A 501 5.85 -51.10 21.44
CA LEU A 501 5.24 -52.25 22.15
C LEU A 501 4.77 -53.43 21.27
N LEU A 502 5.27 -53.60 20.04
CA LEU A 502 4.85 -54.72 19.17
C LEU A 502 6.00 -55.42 18.42
N VAL A 503 7.14 -55.67 19.10
CA VAL A 503 8.18 -56.60 18.59
C VAL A 503 8.48 -57.72 19.61
N ARG A 504 7.47 -58.13 20.37
CA ARG A 504 7.55 -59.30 21.27
C ARG A 504 6.36 -60.24 21.11
N ARG A 505 5.98 -60.58 19.87
CA ARG A 505 5.05 -61.71 19.65
C ARG A 505 5.07 -62.36 18.27
N GLN A 506 6.24 -62.63 17.67
CA GLN A 506 6.33 -63.60 16.56
C GLN A 506 7.57 -64.50 16.67
N ARG A 507 7.74 -65.09 17.87
CA ARG A 507 8.39 -66.40 18.04
C ARG A 507 7.40 -67.31 18.75
N ARG A 508 6.45 -67.84 17.98
CA ARG A 508 5.75 -69.11 18.18
C ARG A 508 4.89 -69.33 16.94
N LEU A 509 4.90 -70.57 16.45
CA LEU A 509 4.27 -71.08 15.23
C LEU A 509 5.13 -70.90 13.96
N ARG A 510 6.15 -71.76 13.86
CA ARG A 510 6.45 -72.47 12.61
C ARG A 510 5.37 -73.55 12.47
N ASP A 511 4.61 -73.49 11.39
CA ASP A 511 4.37 -74.55 10.40
C ASP A 511 3.56 -73.97 9.23
#